data_AF-W1XP87-F1
#
_entry.id   AF-W1XP87-F1
#
_cell.length_a   1.000
_cell.length_b   1.000
_cell.length_c   1.000
_cell.angle_alpha   90.00
_cell.angle_beta   90.00
_cell.angle_gamma   90.00
#
_symmetry.space_group_name_H-M   'P 1'
#
loop_
_entity.id
_entity.type
_entity.pdbx_description
1 polymer ?
#
loop_
_entity_poly.entity_id
_entity_poly.type
_entity_poly.pdbx_seq_one_letter_code
_entity_poly.pdbx_strand_id
1 'polypeptide(L)' 'MFTKRHRITLLFNANKAYDRQVVEGVGEYLQASQS' A
#
# COMPACT_ATOMS: atom_id res chain seq x y z
N MET A 1 -15.62 15.73 0.66
CA MET A 1 -14.14 15.68 0.56
C MET A 1 -13.66 14.76 1.68
N PHE A 2 -12.98 13.66 1.37
CA PHE A 2 -12.61 12.62 2.33
C PHE A 2 -11.61 13.17 3.38
N THR A 3 -12.13 13.76 4.45
CA THR A 3 -11.32 14.34 5.55
C THR A 3 -10.82 13.31 6.56
N LYS A 4 -11.25 12.05 6.44
CA LYS A 4 -10.87 10.99 7.36
C LYS A 4 -9.61 10.29 6.87
N ARG A 5 -8.48 10.61 7.52
CA ARG A 5 -7.22 9.91 7.29
C ARG A 5 -7.22 8.57 8.03
N HIS A 6 -6.89 7.50 7.32
CA HIS A 6 -6.71 6.17 7.90
C HIS A 6 -5.22 5.84 7.98
N ARG A 7 -4.82 5.10 9.03
CA ARG A 7 -3.47 4.54 9.18
C ARG A 7 -3.56 3.04 9.05
N ILE A 8 -2.82 2.48 8.09
CA ILE A 8 -2.75 1.05 7.82
C ILE A 8 -1.29 0.62 7.99
N THR A 9 -1.05 -0.48 8.70
CA THR A 9 0.29 -1.06 8.87
C THR A 9 0.38 -2.33 8.03
N LEU A 10 1.43 -2.43 7.22
CA LEU A 10 1.70 -3.60 6.40
C LEU A 10 2.84 -4.39 7.04
N LEU A 11 2.57 -5.62 7.47
CA LEU A 11 3.53 -6.51 8.13
C LEU A 11 4.11 -7.51 7.12
N PHE A 12 4.90 -7.01 6.18
CA PHE A 12 5.59 -7.80 5.15
C PHE A 12 7.09 -7.82 5.36
N ASN A 13 7.77 -8.81 4.77
CA ASN A 13 9.22 -8.93 4.81
C ASN A 13 9.85 -8.42 3.51
N ALA A 14 10.51 -7.26 3.56
CA ALA A 14 11.15 -6.66 2.39
C ALA A 14 12.27 -7.52 1.74
N ASN A 15 12.81 -8.52 2.44
CA ASN A 15 13.81 -9.44 1.89
C ASN A 15 13.21 -10.50 0.95
N LYS A 16 11.88 -10.70 0.97
CA LYS A 16 11.20 -11.65 0.09
C LYS A 16 10.68 -10.92 -1.14
N ALA A 17 11.03 -11.41 -2.33
CA ALA A 17 10.60 -10.78 -3.59
C ALA A 17 9.08 -10.74 -3.75
N TYR A 18 8.38 -11.81 -3.31
CA TYR A 18 6.93 -11.87 -3.33
C TYR A 18 6.29 -10.79 -2.44
N ASP A 19 6.73 -10.67 -1.19
CA ASP A 19 6.27 -9.65 -0.26
C ASP A 19 6.44 -8.22 -0.80
N ARG A 20 7.51 -7.95 -1.56
CA ARG A 20 7.72 -6.65 -2.22
C ARG A 20 6.69 -6.38 -3.30
N GLN A 21 6.38 -7.36 -4.15
CA GLN A 21 5.35 -7.21 -5.20
C GLN A 21 3.96 -6.94 -4.59
N VAL A 22 3.65 -7.56 -3.45
CA VAL A 22 2.40 -7.28 -2.73
C VAL A 22 2.36 -5.83 -2.24
N VAL A 23 3.46 -5.33 -1.66
CA VAL A 23 3.56 -3.93 -1.20
C VAL A 23 3.48 -2.95 -2.38
N GLU A 24 4.09 -3.28 -3.52
CA GLU A 24 4.01 -2.50 -4.76
C GLU A 24 2.56 -2.36 -5.23
N GLY A 25 1.80 -3.46 -5.31
CA GLY A 25 0.39 -3.43 -5.69
C GLY A 25 -0.49 -2.60 -4.73
N VAL A 26 -0.19 -2.60 -3.43
CA VAL A 26 -0.86 -1.69 -2.47
C VAL A 26 -0.54 -0.22 -2.80
N GLY A 27 0.71 0.08 -3.15
CA GLY A 27 1.12 1.41 -3.58
C GLY A 27 0.40 1.87 -4.85
N GLU A 28 0.28 1.00 -5.85
CA GLU A 28 -0.44 1.26 -7.10
C GLU A 28 -1.92 1.59 -6.83
N TYR A 29 -2.59 0.81 -5.97
CA TYR A 29 -3.98 1.08 -5.59
C TYR A 29 -4.14 2.43 -4.88
N LEU A 30 -3.24 2.76 -3.96
CA LEU A 30 -3.26 4.05 -3.25
C LEU A 30 -3.03 5.23 -4.19
N GLN A 31 -2.18 5.07 -5.21
CA GLN A 31 -1.94 6.10 -6.21
C GLN A 31 -3.14 6.28 -7.15
N ALA A 32 -3.71 5.18 -7.64
CA ALA A 32 -4.88 5.22 -8.52
C ALA A 32 -6.11 5.84 -7.82
N SER A 33 -6.29 5.53 -6.54
CA SER A 33 -7.43 6.03 -5.74
C SER A 33 -7.31 7.51 -5.32
N GLN A 34 -6.18 8.16 -5.59
CA GLN A 34 -5.95 9.59 -5.35
C GLN A 34 -6.24 10.48 -6.59
N SER A 35 -6.65 9.87 -7.71
CA SER A 35 -7.04 10.59 -8.94
C SER A 35 -8.45 11.15 -8.88
#